data_AF-A0A959Z5I5-F1
#
_entry.id   AF-A0A959Z5I5-F1
#
_cell.length_a   1.000
_cell.length_b   1.000
_cell.length_c   1.000
_cell.angle_alpha   90.00
_cell.angle_beta   90.00
_cell.angle_gamma   90.00
#
_symmetry.space_group_name_H-M   'P 1'
#
loop_
_entity.id
_entity.type
_entity.pdbx_description
1 polymer ?
#
loop_
_entity_poly.entity_id
_entity_poly.type
_entity_poly.pdbx_seq_one_letter_code
_entity_poly.pdbx_strand_id
1 'polypeptide(L)'
;WGGFYFESQYIYNLGIGLTTIPPNFGKVWYPCFDSFVERATYTYHVKSAGTFRAHCQGDFLGEVQLGGDTVVRTYDLTEPIPTYGSAIAVADYRDSTFLHTGVYGTYPITLTSKPGVLGQFVSKMADLPGTIDCLEHWYGPYTFGRVGYVLTTDGALEIAQNIAYPDFMPGQSLFNNRGLLAHELGHQWWGIRVSPYTHNEMWLKEGPAEYSGHLAEEWLYGRDAFVDVVKDNHLDILRTAHIVDDGFQVLSPIPDEHCYGTHTYYKGASVMHNLRGYLGDTLFRQGMTHAHTALYDTAMTAQDFRDALEAGTGYDLDAFFDAWVFQPGYSVFVVQDVSVTPNGGQWDVELTLRQRLREAWTWHEDVPLDLSLLAADRQRREFEVMASGEFTTVTVTTDIEPVMVVLNGHTRLNQARMDHEFLTWPGDNFNSTLPYVDFRLYDDVLTDTTLVRIEHIWAGPDQDLLGWGIDEISGTHYWRVDGLWPAGTEFRGRLIYDGAVSTDIDWDLLGGGNEADVLLLYRPDPSQPWEVYPDHTVNLGNPNDGNGLIDIDVLLPGDYCFGRGNAI
;
A
#
# COMPACT_ATOMS: atom_id res chain seq x y z
N TRP A 1 -20.48 -12.99 -3.88
CA TRP A 1 -20.67 -11.88 -2.93
C TRP A 1 -21.43 -10.77 -3.64
N GLY A 2 -22.38 -10.12 -2.95
CA GLY A 2 -23.24 -9.11 -3.55
C GLY A 2 -24.71 -9.52 -3.68
N GLY A 3 -25.60 -8.53 -3.65
CA GLY A 3 -27.02 -8.70 -3.96
C GLY A 3 -27.91 -8.47 -2.75
N PHE A 4 -29.08 -9.09 -2.74
CA PHE A 4 -30.11 -8.89 -1.71
C PHE A 4 -30.22 -10.13 -0.81
N TYR A 5 -30.09 -9.93 0.50
CA TYR A 5 -29.93 -10.98 1.49
C TYR A 5 -31.11 -11.05 2.47
N PHE A 6 -31.43 -12.25 2.93
CA PHE A 6 -32.41 -12.54 3.99
C PHE A 6 -31.84 -13.62 4.91
N GLU A 7 -31.06 -13.22 5.91
CA GLU A 7 -30.32 -14.16 6.74
C GLU A 7 -30.07 -13.62 8.13
N SER A 8 -29.92 -14.50 9.12
CA SER A 8 -29.59 -14.12 10.49
C SER A 8 -30.45 -12.98 11.07
N GLN A 9 -31.71 -12.85 10.63
CA GLN A 9 -32.62 -11.73 10.98
C GLN A 9 -32.14 -10.34 10.53
N TYR A 10 -31.35 -10.29 9.46
CA TYR A 10 -31.03 -9.11 8.66
C TYR A 10 -31.65 -9.26 7.27
N ILE A 11 -32.06 -8.13 6.69
CA ILE A 11 -32.50 -8.01 5.32
C ILE A 11 -31.80 -6.78 4.75
N TYR A 12 -30.92 -6.95 3.78
CA TYR A 12 -30.11 -5.85 3.26
C TYR A 12 -29.68 -6.11 1.83
N ASN A 13 -29.18 -5.09 1.15
CA ASN A 13 -28.53 -5.27 -0.13
C ASN A 13 -27.14 -4.64 -0.19
N LEU A 14 -26.27 -5.27 -0.96
CA LEU A 14 -24.95 -4.78 -1.33
C LEU A 14 -24.91 -4.71 -2.85
N GLY A 15 -24.70 -3.51 -3.41
CA GLY A 15 -24.86 -3.27 -4.84
C GLY A 15 -23.65 -3.59 -5.71
N ILE A 16 -22.60 -4.19 -5.16
CA ILE A 16 -21.48 -4.77 -5.91
C ILE A 16 -21.70 -6.27 -6.06
N GLY A 17 -21.34 -6.84 -7.21
CA GLY A 17 -21.52 -8.25 -7.53
C GLY A 17 -20.31 -8.80 -8.28
N LEU A 18 -19.38 -9.43 -7.55
CA LEU A 18 -18.07 -9.86 -8.07
C LEU A 18 -18.13 -10.97 -9.13
N THR A 19 -19.31 -11.57 -9.36
CA THR A 19 -19.54 -12.57 -10.39
C THR A 19 -20.14 -11.99 -11.67
N THR A 20 -20.19 -10.67 -11.80
CA THR A 20 -20.77 -9.96 -12.96
C THR A 20 -19.76 -8.98 -13.53
N ILE A 21 -19.86 -8.72 -14.84
CA ILE A 21 -19.03 -7.73 -15.54
C ILE A 21 -19.97 -6.78 -16.27
N PRO A 22 -19.91 -5.46 -16.01
CA PRO A 22 -19.23 -4.83 -14.86
C PRO A 22 -19.76 -5.37 -13.50
N PRO A 23 -18.96 -5.31 -12.41
CA PRO A 23 -19.26 -5.87 -11.09
C PRO A 23 -20.28 -5.06 -10.28
N ASN A 24 -21.28 -4.49 -10.95
CA ASN A 24 -22.42 -3.85 -10.32
C ASN A 24 -23.62 -4.80 -10.27
N PHE A 25 -24.43 -4.60 -9.23
CA PHE A 25 -25.51 -5.51 -8.89
C PHE A 25 -26.74 -4.78 -8.34
N GLY A 26 -26.90 -3.48 -8.62
CA GLY A 26 -28.13 -2.76 -8.33
C GLY A 26 -29.34 -3.34 -9.08
N LYS A 27 -29.12 -3.81 -10.32
CA LYS A 27 -30.18 -4.35 -11.20
C LYS A 27 -30.94 -5.55 -10.65
N VAL A 28 -30.42 -6.21 -9.60
CA VAL A 28 -31.06 -7.40 -9.03
C VAL A 28 -32.25 -7.08 -8.13
N TRP A 29 -32.36 -5.85 -7.63
CA TRP A 29 -33.41 -5.48 -6.67
C TRP A 29 -34.27 -4.30 -7.11
N TYR A 30 -33.79 -3.45 -8.03
CA TYR A 30 -34.59 -2.38 -8.61
C TYR A 30 -34.19 -2.08 -10.08
N PRO A 31 -35.09 -1.53 -10.91
CA PRO A 31 -34.75 -1.13 -12.28
C PRO A 31 -33.81 0.08 -12.29
N CYS A 32 -32.62 -0.07 -12.89
CA CYS A 32 -31.64 0.99 -13.09
C CYS A 32 -30.77 0.75 -14.31
N PHE A 33 -30.06 1.79 -14.75
CA PHE A 33 -28.89 1.65 -15.60
C PHE A 33 -27.69 1.34 -14.70
N ASP A 34 -27.52 0.06 -14.40
CA ASP A 34 -26.55 -0.44 -13.43
C ASP A 34 -25.11 -0.23 -13.93
N SER A 35 -24.51 0.87 -13.49
CA SER A 35 -23.18 1.34 -13.88
C SER A 35 -22.58 2.16 -12.74
N PHE A 36 -21.28 2.44 -12.85
CA PHE A 36 -20.58 3.35 -11.94
C PHE A 36 -20.79 4.83 -12.31
N VAL A 37 -21.38 5.12 -13.48
CA VAL A 37 -21.53 6.48 -14.01
C VAL A 37 -22.91 7.05 -13.73
N GLU A 38 -23.96 6.26 -13.95
CA GLU A 38 -25.34 6.74 -13.83
C GLU A 38 -25.68 7.01 -12.37
N ARG A 39 -26.25 8.20 -12.12
CA ARG A 39 -26.58 8.68 -10.77
C ARG A 39 -28.06 8.97 -10.64
N ALA A 40 -28.62 8.71 -9.47
CA ALA A 40 -30.01 9.00 -9.17
C ALA A 40 -30.20 9.42 -7.71
N THR A 41 -31.29 10.13 -7.45
CA THR A 41 -31.83 10.38 -6.10
C THR A 41 -32.83 9.29 -5.75
N TYR A 42 -33.06 9.05 -4.45
CA TYR A 42 -33.88 7.93 -4.01
C TYR A 42 -34.82 8.31 -2.88
N THR A 43 -36.11 7.99 -3.04
CA THR A 43 -37.08 7.97 -1.94
C THR A 43 -37.44 6.52 -1.64
N TYR A 44 -37.15 6.07 -0.42
CA TYR A 44 -37.39 4.70 0.01
C TYR A 44 -38.68 4.61 0.80
N HIS A 45 -39.57 3.67 0.45
CA HIS A 45 -40.74 3.32 1.24
C HIS A 45 -40.68 1.84 1.61
N VAL A 46 -40.13 1.54 2.79
CA VAL A 46 -39.89 0.15 3.20
C VAL A 46 -40.97 -0.29 4.18
N LYS A 47 -41.74 -1.30 3.79
CA LYS A 47 -42.75 -1.95 4.62
C LYS A 47 -42.13 -3.12 5.37
N SER A 48 -42.19 -3.09 6.70
CA SER A 48 -41.71 -4.16 7.57
C SER A 48 -42.70 -4.43 8.71
N ALA A 49 -42.53 -5.55 9.42
CA ALA A 49 -43.40 -5.96 10.52
C ALA A 49 -42.60 -6.43 11.75
N GLY A 50 -43.28 -6.53 12.90
CA GLY A 50 -42.68 -6.98 14.15
C GLY A 50 -41.63 -6.00 14.66
N THR A 51 -40.45 -6.51 15.01
CA THR A 51 -39.30 -5.71 15.46
C THR A 51 -38.44 -5.20 14.29
N PHE A 52 -38.68 -5.66 13.06
CA PHE A 52 -37.89 -5.23 11.90
C PHE A 52 -38.18 -3.77 11.57
N ARG A 53 -37.12 -2.96 11.52
CA ARG A 53 -37.15 -1.54 11.20
C ARG A 53 -36.11 -1.26 10.12
N ALA A 54 -36.55 -0.61 9.04
CA ALA A 54 -35.68 -0.25 7.93
C ALA A 54 -34.84 0.98 8.28
N HIS A 55 -33.56 0.96 7.92
CA HIS A 55 -32.62 2.07 7.93
C HIS A 55 -32.08 2.20 6.51
N CYS A 56 -32.39 3.32 5.86
CA CYS A 56 -32.07 3.60 4.47
C CYS A 56 -31.30 4.91 4.38
N GLN A 57 -30.69 5.16 3.23
CA GLN A 57 -29.91 6.36 2.96
C GLN A 57 -30.82 7.59 2.94
N GLY A 58 -30.27 8.76 3.25
CA GLY A 58 -31.02 10.01 3.30
C GLY A 58 -31.68 10.31 4.64
N ASP A 59 -32.57 11.29 4.61
CA ASP A 59 -33.30 11.80 5.77
C ASP A 59 -34.50 10.93 6.11
N PHE A 60 -34.67 10.60 7.39
CA PHE A 60 -35.83 9.87 7.86
C PHE A 60 -37.06 10.79 7.91
N LEU A 61 -38.02 10.58 7.01
CA LEU A 61 -39.24 11.39 6.92
C LEU A 61 -40.35 10.94 7.87
N GLY A 62 -40.20 9.77 8.50
CA GLY A 62 -41.12 9.24 9.47
C GLY A 62 -41.63 7.84 9.14
N GLU A 63 -42.53 7.34 10.00
CA GLU A 63 -43.16 6.03 9.84
C GLU A 63 -44.69 6.12 9.91
N VAL A 64 -45.36 5.27 9.13
CA VAL A 64 -46.81 5.13 9.13
C VAL A 64 -47.18 3.71 9.54
N GLN A 65 -47.97 3.58 10.62
CA GLN A 65 -48.54 2.30 11.06
C GLN A 65 -49.70 1.92 10.14
N LEU A 66 -49.62 0.75 9.48
CA LEU A 66 -50.70 0.24 8.61
C LEU A 66 -51.70 -0.68 9.33
N GLY A 67 -51.43 -1.02 10.58
CA GLY A 67 -52.22 -1.92 11.42
C GLY A 67 -51.37 -3.06 12.02
N GLY A 68 -51.79 -3.61 13.17
CA GLY A 68 -51.01 -4.63 13.89
C GLY A 68 -49.62 -4.13 14.25
N ASP A 69 -48.58 -4.87 13.84
CA ASP A 69 -47.16 -4.57 14.02
C ASP A 69 -46.46 -4.13 12.71
N THR A 70 -47.22 -3.83 11.65
CA THR A 70 -46.69 -3.48 10.32
C THR A 70 -46.56 -1.97 10.14
N VAL A 71 -45.36 -1.52 9.79
CA VAL A 71 -45.02 -0.11 9.53
C VAL A 71 -44.48 0.08 8.11
N VAL A 72 -44.65 1.30 7.57
CA VAL A 72 -43.89 1.78 6.42
C VAL A 72 -43.00 2.92 6.89
N ARG A 73 -41.68 2.74 6.78
CA ARG A 73 -40.70 3.80 7.04
C ARG A 73 -40.31 4.48 5.73
N THR A 74 -40.24 5.80 5.74
CA THR A 74 -39.88 6.59 4.57
C THR A 74 -38.56 7.32 4.79
N TYR A 75 -37.67 7.24 3.80
CA TYR A 75 -36.41 7.97 3.76
C TYR A 75 -36.27 8.69 2.42
N ASP A 76 -35.59 9.83 2.40
CA ASP A 76 -35.38 10.62 1.18
C ASP A 76 -33.91 11.05 1.06
N LEU A 77 -33.23 10.52 0.04
CA LEU A 77 -31.85 10.87 -0.34
C LEU A 77 -31.91 11.79 -1.55
N THR A 78 -31.69 13.08 -1.30
CA THR A 78 -31.79 14.14 -2.31
C THR A 78 -30.51 14.34 -3.12
N GLU A 79 -29.39 13.83 -2.61
CA GLU A 79 -28.09 13.86 -3.25
C GLU A 79 -27.96 12.69 -4.24
N PRO A 80 -27.61 12.94 -5.52
CA PRO A 80 -27.51 11.88 -6.51
C PRO A 80 -26.26 11.02 -6.27
N ILE A 81 -26.47 9.71 -6.12
CA ILE A 81 -25.39 8.73 -5.95
C ILE A 81 -25.34 7.77 -7.15
N PRO A 82 -24.18 7.15 -7.44
CA PRO A 82 -24.10 6.07 -8.42
C PRO A 82 -25.11 4.97 -8.14
N THR A 83 -25.73 4.43 -9.18
CA THR A 83 -26.84 3.45 -9.05
C THR A 83 -26.47 2.19 -8.24
N TYR A 84 -25.22 1.74 -8.27
CA TYR A 84 -24.77 0.61 -7.45
C TYR A 84 -24.81 0.93 -5.93
N GLY A 85 -24.70 2.19 -5.55
CA GLY A 85 -24.64 2.64 -4.16
C GLY A 85 -25.99 2.73 -3.45
N SER A 86 -27.10 2.46 -4.13
CA SER A 86 -28.43 2.45 -3.53
C SER A 86 -28.66 1.19 -2.69
N ALA A 87 -28.98 1.36 -1.41
CA ALA A 87 -29.22 0.24 -0.51
C ALA A 87 -30.22 0.50 0.61
N ILE A 88 -30.74 -0.60 1.16
CA ILE A 88 -31.55 -0.66 2.37
C ILE A 88 -30.96 -1.67 3.36
N ALA A 89 -31.20 -1.46 4.64
CA ALA A 89 -30.95 -2.45 5.69
C ALA A 89 -32.16 -2.53 6.63
N VAL A 90 -32.58 -3.73 7.02
CA VAL A 90 -33.73 -3.98 7.88
C VAL A 90 -33.42 -5.09 8.87
N ALA A 91 -33.51 -4.79 10.16
CA ALA A 91 -33.38 -5.72 11.27
C ALA A 91 -34.09 -5.14 12.51
N ASP A 92 -33.98 -5.77 13.69
CA ASP A 92 -34.33 -5.10 14.96
C ASP A 92 -33.27 -4.06 15.33
N TYR A 93 -33.07 -3.07 14.47
CA TYR A 93 -32.04 -2.05 14.61
C TYR A 93 -32.35 -1.06 15.71
N ARG A 94 -31.30 -0.59 16.37
CA ARG A 94 -31.27 0.56 17.26
C ARG A 94 -30.09 1.44 16.87
N ASP A 95 -30.27 2.74 17.03
CA ASP A 95 -29.26 3.74 16.73
C ASP A 95 -28.58 4.22 18.00
N SER A 96 -27.28 4.48 17.88
CA SER A 96 -26.56 5.42 18.71
C SER A 96 -26.20 6.62 17.84
N THR A 97 -26.75 7.79 18.14
CA THR A 97 -26.47 9.03 17.40
C THR A 97 -25.82 10.06 18.31
N PHE A 98 -24.71 10.63 17.84
CA PHE A 98 -23.99 11.72 18.50
C PHE A 98 -23.48 12.71 17.46
N LEU A 99 -23.18 13.94 17.88
CA LEU A 99 -22.68 14.97 16.99
C LEU A 99 -21.15 14.96 16.97
N HIS A 100 -20.58 15.09 15.78
CA HIS A 100 -19.17 15.43 15.58
C HIS A 100 -19.06 16.86 15.08
N THR A 101 -18.04 17.60 15.51
CA THR A 101 -17.77 18.96 15.05
C THR A 101 -16.34 19.01 14.55
N GLY A 102 -16.20 18.90 13.23
CA GLY A 102 -14.93 19.06 12.52
C GLY A 102 -14.70 20.51 12.09
N VAL A 103 -13.67 20.72 11.27
CA VAL A 103 -13.30 22.06 10.77
C VAL A 103 -14.36 22.63 9.80
N TYR A 104 -15.09 21.76 9.10
CA TYR A 104 -16.07 22.17 8.09
C TYR A 104 -17.51 22.24 8.61
N GLY A 105 -17.77 21.86 9.86
CA GLY A 105 -19.09 21.99 10.47
C GLY A 105 -19.43 20.90 11.47
N THR A 106 -20.70 20.88 11.87
CA THR A 106 -21.26 19.87 12.78
C THR A 106 -22.21 18.98 12.01
N TYR A 107 -22.03 17.67 12.11
CA TYR A 107 -22.92 16.66 11.52
C TYR A 107 -23.13 15.49 12.47
N PRO A 108 -24.27 14.77 12.32
CA PRO A 108 -24.52 13.56 13.08
C PRO A 108 -23.64 12.40 12.61
N ILE A 109 -23.14 11.65 13.58
CA ILE A 109 -22.66 10.28 13.42
C ILE A 109 -23.76 9.34 13.93
N THR A 110 -24.18 8.38 13.12
CA THR A 110 -25.18 7.38 13.50
C THR A 110 -24.65 5.96 13.31
N LEU A 111 -24.57 5.22 14.41
CA LEU A 111 -24.18 3.81 14.42
C LEU A 111 -25.43 2.95 14.65
N THR A 112 -25.73 2.06 13.70
CA THR A 112 -26.96 1.28 13.67
C THR A 112 -26.65 -0.21 13.78
N SER A 113 -27.17 -0.88 14.81
CA SER A 113 -26.98 -2.32 15.00
C SER A 113 -28.16 -2.97 15.75
N LYS A 114 -28.16 -4.29 15.87
CA LYS A 114 -29.05 -4.96 16.82
C LYS A 114 -28.75 -4.52 18.27
N PRO A 115 -29.72 -4.56 19.20
CA PRO A 115 -29.58 -3.91 20.50
C PRO A 115 -28.49 -4.54 21.36
N GLY A 116 -28.30 -5.86 21.24
CA GLY A 116 -27.34 -6.61 22.05
C GLY A 116 -25.86 -6.29 21.79
N VAL A 117 -25.53 -5.72 20.64
CA VAL A 117 -24.14 -5.41 20.24
C VAL A 117 -23.87 -3.90 20.11
N LEU A 118 -24.89 -3.04 20.25
CA LEU A 118 -24.76 -1.60 19.99
C LEU A 118 -23.72 -0.91 20.87
N GLY A 119 -23.67 -1.22 22.17
CA GLY A 119 -22.66 -0.65 23.06
C GLY A 119 -21.23 -1.03 22.68
N GLN A 120 -21.03 -2.29 22.28
CA GLN A 120 -19.75 -2.79 21.78
C GLN A 120 -19.39 -2.12 20.46
N PHE A 121 -20.33 -2.01 19.53
CA PHE A 121 -20.12 -1.35 18.24
C PHE A 121 -19.68 0.11 18.42
N VAL A 122 -20.37 0.89 19.27
CA VAL A 122 -19.96 2.26 19.62
C VAL A 122 -18.53 2.31 20.16
N SER A 123 -18.16 1.39 21.05
CA SER A 123 -16.80 1.34 21.59
C SER A 123 -15.74 0.96 20.56
N LYS A 124 -16.09 0.20 19.51
CA LYS A 124 -15.17 -0.19 18.43
C LYS A 124 -15.04 0.83 17.31
N MET A 125 -15.97 1.78 17.23
CA MET A 125 -15.91 2.91 16.30
C MET A 125 -15.35 4.17 16.97
N ALA A 126 -14.57 4.03 18.05
CA ALA A 126 -14.08 5.15 18.85
C ALA A 126 -13.16 6.11 18.05
N ASP A 127 -12.47 5.58 17.04
CA ASP A 127 -11.57 6.35 16.18
C ASP A 127 -12.28 7.09 15.04
N LEU A 128 -13.59 6.86 14.85
CA LEU A 128 -14.36 7.45 13.74
C LEU A 128 -14.31 8.99 13.72
N PRO A 129 -14.49 9.73 14.83
CA PRO A 129 -14.39 11.20 14.82
C PRO A 129 -13.04 11.70 14.30
N GLY A 130 -11.94 11.13 14.80
CA GLY A 130 -10.59 11.52 14.37
C GLY A 130 -10.27 11.09 12.94
N THR A 131 -10.85 9.97 12.48
CA THR A 131 -10.76 9.53 11.08
C THR A 131 -11.47 10.52 10.16
N ILE A 132 -12.64 11.03 10.55
CA ILE A 132 -13.34 12.03 9.74
C ILE A 132 -12.51 13.33 9.66
N ASP A 133 -11.94 13.79 10.78
CA ASP A 133 -11.05 14.97 10.77
C ASP A 133 -9.83 14.77 9.86
N CYS A 134 -9.25 13.57 9.86
CA CYS A 134 -8.15 13.19 8.98
C CYS A 134 -8.54 13.28 7.49
N LEU A 135 -9.66 12.66 7.09
CA LEU A 135 -10.05 12.64 5.68
C LEU A 135 -10.54 14.01 5.21
N GLU A 136 -11.19 14.79 6.09
CA GLU A 136 -11.50 16.19 5.84
C GLU A 136 -10.24 17.05 5.62
N HIS A 137 -9.16 16.75 6.36
CA HIS A 137 -7.88 17.40 6.17
C HIS A 137 -7.34 17.11 4.76
N TRP A 138 -7.26 15.85 4.36
CA TRP A 138 -6.61 15.45 3.10
C TRP A 138 -7.45 15.66 1.84
N TYR A 139 -8.75 15.43 1.90
CA TYR A 139 -9.64 15.41 0.73
C TYR A 139 -10.65 16.56 0.68
N GLY A 140 -10.73 17.38 1.72
CA GLY A 140 -11.71 18.46 1.83
C GLY A 140 -13.02 18.02 2.51
N PRO A 141 -14.03 18.89 2.59
CA PRO A 141 -15.19 18.70 3.46
C PRO A 141 -15.96 17.40 3.18
N TYR A 142 -16.45 16.75 4.25
CA TYR A 142 -17.47 15.72 4.12
C TYR A 142 -18.78 16.33 3.61
N THR A 143 -19.39 15.74 2.58
CA THR A 143 -20.47 16.41 1.83
C THR A 143 -21.83 15.74 1.93
N PHE A 144 -22.01 14.73 2.78
CA PHE A 144 -23.33 14.18 3.08
C PHE A 144 -23.86 14.70 4.42
N GLY A 145 -25.18 14.67 4.60
CA GLY A 145 -25.82 15.15 5.84
C GLY A 145 -25.55 14.30 7.09
N ARG A 146 -24.97 13.10 6.96
CA ARG A 146 -24.70 12.16 8.07
C ARG A 146 -23.57 11.21 7.73
N VAL A 147 -22.66 10.97 8.67
CA VAL A 147 -21.76 9.81 8.63
C VAL A 147 -22.46 8.67 9.36
N GLY A 148 -22.73 7.56 8.67
CA GLY A 148 -23.44 6.43 9.30
C GLY A 148 -22.83 5.09 8.94
N TYR A 149 -22.92 4.16 9.89
CA TYR A 149 -22.54 2.76 9.71
C TYR A 149 -23.67 1.87 10.20
N VAL A 150 -24.01 0.84 9.43
CA VAL A 150 -25.07 -0.13 9.74
C VAL A 150 -24.53 -1.55 9.67
N LEU A 151 -24.78 -2.35 10.72
CA LEU A 151 -24.30 -3.72 10.75
C LEU A 151 -25.08 -4.62 9.80
N THR A 152 -24.38 -5.28 8.88
CA THR A 152 -24.84 -6.36 7.99
C THR A 152 -24.05 -7.63 8.26
N THR A 153 -24.42 -8.78 7.70
CA THR A 153 -23.71 -10.04 7.98
C THR A 153 -22.42 -10.18 7.20
N ASP A 154 -22.45 -9.89 5.90
CA ASP A 154 -21.31 -10.12 5.02
C ASP A 154 -20.79 -8.82 4.42
N GLY A 155 -19.46 -8.74 4.30
CA GLY A 155 -18.73 -7.65 3.64
C GLY A 155 -18.90 -6.29 4.30
N ALA A 156 -18.07 -5.36 3.84
CA ALA A 156 -18.29 -3.94 4.01
C ALA A 156 -18.57 -3.33 2.63
N LEU A 157 -19.35 -2.23 2.60
CA LEU A 157 -19.62 -1.51 1.37
C LEU A 157 -19.97 -0.06 1.69
N GLU A 158 -19.47 0.85 0.87
CA GLU A 158 -19.47 2.29 1.05
C GLU A 158 -20.82 3.01 0.86
N ILE A 159 -21.92 2.35 1.19
CA ILE A 159 -23.27 2.86 1.05
C ILE A 159 -23.39 4.27 1.67
N ALA A 160 -23.67 5.26 0.82
CA ALA A 160 -23.69 6.68 1.21
C ALA A 160 -24.55 6.90 2.46
N GLN A 161 -24.01 7.61 3.47
CA GLN A 161 -24.65 7.88 4.77
C GLN A 161 -24.96 6.67 5.68
N ASN A 162 -24.82 5.42 5.21
CA ASN A 162 -25.10 4.18 5.95
C ASN A 162 -24.16 3.06 5.50
N ILE A 163 -22.85 3.26 5.66
CA ILE A 163 -21.82 2.28 5.31
C ILE A 163 -22.20 0.92 5.89
N ALA A 164 -22.31 -0.09 5.02
CA ALA A 164 -22.56 -1.45 5.45
C ALA A 164 -21.29 -1.99 6.11
N TYR A 165 -21.41 -2.56 7.31
CA TYR A 165 -20.26 -2.99 8.10
C TYR A 165 -20.51 -4.37 8.71
N PRO A 166 -19.57 -5.32 8.65
CA PRO A 166 -19.82 -6.69 9.07
C PRO A 166 -20.12 -6.82 10.57
N ASP A 167 -21.11 -7.63 10.94
CA ASP A 167 -21.60 -7.75 12.32
C ASP A 167 -20.66 -8.49 13.27
N PHE A 168 -19.61 -9.11 12.74
CA PHE A 168 -18.50 -9.68 13.53
C PHE A 168 -17.44 -8.63 13.91
N MET A 169 -17.39 -7.47 13.25
CA MET A 169 -16.38 -6.43 13.50
C MET A 169 -16.45 -5.82 14.91
N PRO A 170 -17.62 -5.66 15.55
CA PRO A 170 -17.68 -5.31 16.98
C PRO A 170 -16.88 -6.27 17.87
N GLY A 171 -16.71 -7.54 17.47
CA GLY A 171 -15.91 -8.54 18.16
C GLY A 171 -14.38 -8.35 18.04
N GLN A 172 -13.93 -7.55 17.07
CA GLN A 172 -12.51 -7.33 16.78
C GLN A 172 -11.88 -6.26 17.70
N SER A 173 -10.55 -6.18 17.73
CA SER A 173 -9.83 -5.10 18.43
C SER A 173 -10.07 -3.75 17.73
N LEU A 174 -9.73 -2.63 18.40
CA LEU A 174 -9.70 -1.32 17.73
C LEU A 174 -8.68 -1.33 16.59
N PHE A 175 -7.50 -1.90 16.86
CA PHE A 175 -6.43 -2.08 15.89
C PHE A 175 -6.86 -2.82 14.62
N ASN A 176 -7.70 -3.85 14.73
CA ASN A 176 -8.19 -4.60 13.57
C ASN A 176 -9.36 -3.90 12.85
N ASN A 177 -10.03 -2.94 13.49
CA ASN A 177 -11.16 -2.21 12.90
C ASN A 177 -10.72 -0.97 12.12
N ARG A 178 -9.69 -0.27 12.60
CA ARG A 178 -9.34 1.08 12.13
C ARG A 178 -9.07 1.16 10.63
N GLY A 179 -8.41 0.17 10.03
CA GLY A 179 -8.15 0.11 8.59
C GLY A 179 -9.46 0.06 7.79
N LEU A 180 -10.31 -0.95 8.05
CA LEU A 180 -11.60 -1.09 7.36
C LEU A 180 -12.53 0.10 7.60
N LEU A 181 -12.59 0.62 8.83
CA LEU A 181 -13.39 1.81 9.15
C LEU A 181 -13.00 2.98 8.26
N ALA A 182 -11.70 3.29 8.18
CA ALA A 182 -11.17 4.41 7.41
C ALA A 182 -11.30 4.18 5.90
N HIS A 183 -11.09 2.95 5.43
CA HIS A 183 -11.30 2.53 4.04
C HIS A 183 -12.72 2.87 3.57
N GLU A 184 -13.73 2.37 4.28
CA GLU A 184 -15.13 2.60 3.91
C GLU A 184 -15.56 4.06 4.03
N LEU A 185 -14.96 4.82 4.96
CA LEU A 185 -15.20 6.25 5.06
C LEU A 185 -14.57 7.01 3.88
N GLY A 186 -13.37 6.62 3.44
CA GLY A 186 -12.67 7.19 2.30
C GLY A 186 -13.51 7.16 1.03
N HIS A 187 -14.32 6.10 0.87
CA HIS A 187 -15.21 5.98 -0.26
C HIS A 187 -16.29 7.06 -0.38
N GLN A 188 -16.60 7.75 0.72
CA GLN A 188 -17.56 8.85 0.67
C GLN A 188 -17.03 10.03 -0.18
N TRP A 189 -15.71 10.15 -0.36
CA TRP A 189 -15.08 11.02 -1.36
C TRP A 189 -14.82 10.27 -2.66
N TRP A 190 -14.22 9.08 -2.58
CA TRP A 190 -13.70 8.31 -3.73
C TRP A 190 -14.46 7.00 -3.96
N GLY A 191 -15.38 6.97 -4.91
CA GLY A 191 -16.25 5.83 -5.21
C GLY A 191 -17.71 6.24 -5.23
N ILE A 192 -18.15 6.97 -4.20
CA ILE A 192 -19.50 7.54 -4.16
C ILE A 192 -19.55 8.92 -4.82
N ARG A 193 -18.82 9.93 -4.30
CA ARG A 193 -18.88 11.29 -4.86
C ARG A 193 -18.19 11.39 -6.21
N VAL A 194 -17.00 10.83 -6.32
CA VAL A 194 -16.30 10.68 -7.61
C VAL A 194 -16.12 9.20 -7.88
N SER A 195 -16.82 8.67 -8.88
CA SER A 195 -16.83 7.23 -9.19
C SER A 195 -15.89 6.90 -10.36
N PRO A 196 -15.46 5.64 -10.56
CA PRO A 196 -14.73 5.26 -11.77
C PRO A 196 -15.66 5.27 -12.99
N TYR A 197 -15.15 5.67 -14.15
CA TYR A 197 -15.92 5.68 -15.40
C TYR A 197 -16.25 4.25 -15.88
N THR A 198 -15.32 3.32 -15.73
CA THR A 198 -15.48 1.90 -16.02
C THR A 198 -14.90 1.05 -14.90
N HIS A 199 -15.32 -0.22 -14.77
CA HIS A 199 -14.79 -1.10 -13.74
C HIS A 199 -13.29 -1.38 -13.90
N ASN A 200 -12.73 -1.27 -15.09
CA ASN A 200 -11.28 -1.37 -15.32
C ASN A 200 -10.47 -0.18 -14.74
N GLU A 201 -11.15 0.83 -14.17
CA GLU A 201 -10.54 1.96 -13.47
C GLU A 201 -10.75 1.86 -11.95
N MET A 202 -11.06 0.66 -11.42
CA MET A 202 -11.50 0.48 -10.03
C MET A 202 -10.52 1.01 -8.97
N TRP A 203 -9.22 1.08 -9.31
CA TRP A 203 -8.19 1.64 -8.44
C TRP A 203 -8.46 3.10 -8.05
N LEU A 204 -9.19 3.87 -8.89
CA LEU A 204 -9.59 5.26 -8.63
C LEU A 204 -10.57 5.37 -7.45
N LYS A 205 -11.27 4.28 -7.13
CA LYS A 205 -12.11 4.15 -5.94
C LYS A 205 -11.32 3.49 -4.80
N GLU A 206 -10.79 2.30 -5.05
CA GLU A 206 -10.26 1.42 -4.00
C GLU A 206 -8.88 1.85 -3.50
N GLY A 207 -8.02 2.40 -4.36
CA GLY A 207 -6.69 2.88 -3.99
C GLY A 207 -6.72 4.06 -3.01
N PRO A 208 -7.43 5.17 -3.31
CA PRO A 208 -7.61 6.26 -2.36
C PRO A 208 -8.33 5.87 -1.07
N ALA A 209 -9.28 4.93 -1.13
CA ALA A 209 -9.95 4.39 0.04
C ALA A 209 -8.99 3.59 0.92
N GLU A 210 -8.21 2.67 0.36
CA GLU A 210 -7.20 1.92 1.08
C GLU A 210 -6.12 2.84 1.69
N TYR A 211 -5.67 3.85 0.93
CA TYR A 211 -4.75 4.87 1.45
C TYR A 211 -5.36 5.73 2.56
N SER A 212 -6.69 5.86 2.64
CA SER A 212 -7.37 6.52 3.76
C SER A 212 -7.10 5.81 5.08
N GLY A 213 -6.94 4.48 5.05
CA GLY A 213 -6.45 3.69 6.18
C GLY A 213 -5.06 4.13 6.62
N HIS A 214 -4.12 4.29 5.69
CA HIS A 214 -2.75 4.75 6.00
C HIS A 214 -2.75 6.17 6.56
N LEU A 215 -3.52 7.09 5.98
CA LEU A 215 -3.62 8.47 6.46
C LEU A 215 -4.22 8.54 7.88
N ALA A 216 -5.21 7.68 8.18
CA ALA A 216 -5.78 7.56 9.51
C ALA A 216 -4.76 7.00 10.52
N GLU A 217 -3.93 6.04 10.12
CA GLU A 217 -2.82 5.53 10.94
C GLU A 217 -1.87 6.66 11.36
N GLU A 218 -1.42 7.46 10.40
CA GLU A 218 -0.53 8.59 10.66
C GLU A 218 -1.17 9.60 11.60
N TRP A 219 -2.43 9.94 11.35
CA TRP A 219 -3.16 10.97 12.08
C TRP A 219 -3.43 10.58 13.54
N LEU A 220 -3.82 9.32 13.78
CA LEU A 220 -4.25 8.85 15.09
C LEU A 220 -3.11 8.29 15.94
N TYR A 221 -2.11 7.67 15.31
CA TYR A 221 -1.08 6.90 16.00
C TYR A 221 0.35 7.37 15.67
N GLY A 222 0.52 8.28 14.72
CA GLY A 222 1.79 8.93 14.43
C GLY A 222 2.62 8.26 13.34
N ARG A 223 3.81 8.82 13.10
CA ARG A 223 4.63 8.48 11.94
C ARG A 223 5.14 7.05 11.92
N ASP A 224 5.47 6.46 13.07
CA ASP A 224 6.00 5.10 13.12
C ASP A 224 4.92 4.09 12.67
N ALA A 225 3.69 4.23 13.16
CA ALA A 225 2.56 3.40 12.74
C ALA A 225 2.25 3.57 11.23
N PHE A 226 2.41 4.79 10.70
CA PHE A 226 2.28 5.05 9.27
C PHE A 226 3.36 4.34 8.45
N VAL A 227 4.62 4.36 8.89
CA VAL A 227 5.71 3.68 8.20
C VAL A 227 5.49 2.16 8.22
N ASP A 228 5.06 1.59 9.35
CA ASP A 228 4.75 0.17 9.46
C ASP A 228 3.66 -0.24 8.46
N VAL A 229 2.51 0.45 8.42
CA VAL A 229 1.41 0.09 7.51
C VAL A 229 1.79 0.27 6.03
N VAL A 230 2.56 1.30 5.70
CA VAL A 230 3.06 1.51 4.32
C VAL A 230 4.01 0.39 3.91
N LYS A 231 4.93 -0.02 4.79
CA LYS A 231 5.88 -1.13 4.55
C LYS A 231 5.16 -2.48 4.46
N ASP A 232 4.19 -2.74 5.32
CA ASP A 232 3.39 -3.96 5.30
C ASP A 232 2.61 -4.09 3.98
N ASN A 233 1.90 -3.04 3.58
CA ASN A 233 1.18 -2.97 2.30
C ASN A 233 2.13 -3.17 1.11
N HIS A 234 3.29 -2.49 1.12
CA HIS A 234 4.25 -2.58 0.02
C HIS A 234 4.91 -3.96 -0.09
N LEU A 235 5.26 -4.57 1.04
CA LEU A 235 5.81 -5.93 1.05
C LEU A 235 4.81 -6.95 0.53
N ASP A 236 3.53 -6.84 0.92
CA ASP A 236 2.49 -7.73 0.40
C ASP A 236 2.38 -7.62 -1.11
N ILE A 237 2.38 -6.40 -1.66
CA ILE A 237 2.37 -6.19 -3.11
C ILE A 237 3.55 -6.87 -3.81
N LEU A 238 4.77 -6.65 -3.32
CA LEU A 238 5.98 -7.21 -3.91
C LEU A 238 5.96 -8.74 -3.92
N ARG A 239 5.39 -9.35 -2.88
CA ARG A 239 5.32 -10.81 -2.71
C ARG A 239 4.15 -11.45 -3.43
N THR A 240 2.96 -10.90 -3.33
CA THR A 240 1.71 -11.65 -3.57
C THR A 240 0.88 -11.10 -4.72
N ALA A 241 0.96 -9.81 -5.04
CA ALA A 241 0.03 -9.20 -6.00
C ALA A 241 0.07 -9.87 -7.38
N HIS A 242 1.27 -10.13 -7.89
CA HIS A 242 1.46 -10.79 -9.18
C HIS A 242 1.10 -12.28 -9.18
N ILE A 243 1.01 -12.91 -8.00
CA ILE A 243 0.58 -14.30 -7.85
C ILE A 243 -0.94 -14.37 -7.78
N VAL A 244 -1.55 -13.49 -6.97
CA VAL A 244 -3.01 -13.47 -6.74
C VAL A 244 -3.76 -12.96 -7.97
N ASP A 245 -3.19 -11.98 -8.67
CA ASP A 245 -3.80 -11.37 -9.87
C ASP A 245 -3.19 -11.92 -11.17
N ASP A 246 -2.64 -13.13 -11.16
CA ASP A 246 -2.16 -13.86 -12.34
C ASP A 246 -1.23 -13.03 -13.28
N GLY A 247 -0.30 -12.29 -12.69
CA GLY A 247 0.70 -11.47 -13.39
C GLY A 247 0.87 -10.07 -12.80
N PHE A 248 1.90 -9.36 -13.24
CA PHE A 248 2.08 -7.96 -12.89
C PHE A 248 1.09 -7.12 -13.69
N GLN A 249 0.12 -6.50 -13.02
CA GLN A 249 -0.96 -5.78 -13.66
C GLN A 249 -0.72 -4.26 -13.72
N VAL A 250 -1.21 -3.65 -14.79
CA VAL A 250 -1.44 -2.19 -14.86
C VAL A 250 -2.63 -1.82 -13.98
N LEU A 251 -2.70 -0.58 -13.50
CA LEU A 251 -3.89 -0.10 -12.77
C LEU A 251 -4.99 0.40 -13.70
N SER A 252 -4.61 0.95 -14.85
CA SER A 252 -5.55 1.55 -15.80
C SER A 252 -5.17 1.21 -17.25
N PRO A 253 -6.01 0.47 -18.00
CA PRO A 253 -7.15 -0.31 -17.52
C PRO A 253 -6.69 -1.66 -16.92
N ILE A 254 -7.11 -1.98 -15.69
CA ILE A 254 -6.89 -3.31 -15.11
C ILE A 254 -7.80 -4.37 -15.79
N PRO A 255 -7.40 -5.64 -15.97
CA PRO A 255 -8.28 -6.67 -16.53
C PRO A 255 -9.56 -6.91 -15.72
N ASP A 256 -10.61 -7.40 -16.38
CA ASP A 256 -11.95 -7.61 -15.78
C ASP A 256 -11.89 -8.53 -14.55
N GLU A 257 -11.08 -9.59 -14.62
CA GLU A 257 -10.92 -10.61 -13.60
C GLU A 257 -10.29 -10.06 -12.31
N HIS A 258 -9.51 -8.98 -12.41
CA HIS A 258 -8.71 -8.43 -11.33
C HIS A 258 -9.16 -7.04 -10.87
N CYS A 259 -10.33 -6.58 -11.32
CA CYS A 259 -10.85 -5.26 -10.91
C CYS A 259 -11.00 -5.10 -9.39
N TYR A 260 -11.21 -6.20 -8.66
CA TYR A 260 -11.22 -6.25 -7.18
C TYR A 260 -10.03 -7.05 -6.61
N GLY A 261 -8.90 -7.05 -7.32
CA GLY A 261 -7.67 -7.77 -6.98
C GLY A 261 -6.67 -6.96 -6.16
N THR A 262 -5.57 -7.61 -5.77
CA THR A 262 -4.52 -7.04 -4.91
C THR A 262 -3.89 -5.78 -5.50
N HIS A 263 -3.69 -5.72 -6.83
CA HIS A 263 -3.19 -4.53 -7.50
C HIS A 263 -4.13 -3.34 -7.33
N THR A 264 -5.44 -3.52 -7.53
CA THR A 264 -6.43 -2.44 -7.40
C THR A 264 -6.36 -1.75 -6.05
N TYR A 265 -6.31 -2.54 -4.97
CA TYR A 265 -6.32 -2.06 -3.60
C TYR A 265 -4.93 -1.57 -3.18
N TYR A 266 -3.98 -2.49 -3.03
CA TYR A 266 -2.71 -2.19 -2.37
C TYR A 266 -1.74 -1.45 -3.30
N LYS A 267 -1.62 -1.84 -4.59
CA LYS A 267 -0.85 -1.01 -5.54
C LYS A 267 -1.52 0.34 -5.74
N GLY A 268 -2.85 0.42 -5.77
CA GLY A 268 -3.58 1.68 -5.72
C GLY A 268 -3.20 2.57 -4.53
N ALA A 269 -3.12 2.02 -3.32
CA ALA A 269 -2.67 2.75 -2.13
C ALA A 269 -1.19 3.17 -2.22
N SER A 270 -0.32 2.31 -2.76
CA SER A 270 1.10 2.65 -3.01
C SER A 270 1.25 3.78 -4.03
N VAL A 271 0.39 3.87 -5.04
CA VAL A 271 0.37 5.01 -5.96
C VAL A 271 -0.02 6.29 -5.23
N MET A 272 -1.01 6.27 -4.34
CA MET A 272 -1.35 7.45 -3.54
C MET A 272 -0.19 7.87 -2.62
N HIS A 273 0.48 6.90 -2.00
CA HIS A 273 1.67 7.15 -1.18
C HIS A 273 2.79 7.80 -1.99
N ASN A 274 3.09 7.26 -3.18
CA ASN A 274 4.11 7.82 -4.05
C ASN A 274 3.71 9.19 -4.60
N LEU A 275 2.44 9.41 -4.94
CA LEU A 275 1.95 10.73 -5.35
C LEU A 275 2.19 11.77 -4.24
N ARG A 276 1.91 11.41 -2.98
CA ARG A 276 2.26 12.26 -1.82
C ARG A 276 3.76 12.46 -1.71
N GLY A 277 4.56 11.42 -1.94
CA GLY A 277 6.02 11.51 -2.00
C GLY A 277 6.53 12.47 -3.09
N TYR A 278 5.90 12.51 -4.26
CA TYR A 278 6.30 13.39 -5.35
C TYR A 278 5.92 14.86 -5.08
N LEU A 279 4.71 15.08 -4.58
CA LEU A 279 4.15 16.42 -4.38
C LEU A 279 4.53 17.05 -3.04
N GLY A 280 4.83 16.23 -2.03
CA GLY A 280 4.84 16.63 -0.63
C GLY A 280 3.43 16.93 -0.09
N ASP A 281 3.31 17.01 1.24
CA ASP A 281 2.00 17.09 1.92
C ASP A 281 1.11 18.26 1.48
N THR A 282 1.71 19.42 1.22
CA THR A 282 0.95 20.63 0.88
C THR A 282 0.29 20.50 -0.50
N LEU A 283 1.06 20.13 -1.52
CA LEU A 283 0.52 19.99 -2.88
C LEU A 283 -0.33 18.73 -3.00
N PHE A 284 0.00 17.64 -2.31
CA PHE A 284 -0.84 16.45 -2.27
C PHE A 284 -2.25 16.77 -1.75
N ARG A 285 -2.35 17.41 -0.58
CA ARG A 285 -3.62 17.84 -0.01
C ARG A 285 -4.40 18.77 -0.95
N GLN A 286 -3.70 19.76 -1.52
CA GLN A 286 -4.30 20.71 -2.46
C GLN A 286 -4.83 20.02 -3.71
N GLY A 287 -4.04 19.12 -4.30
CA GLY A 287 -4.40 18.33 -5.47
C GLY A 287 -5.59 17.43 -5.21
N MET A 288 -5.57 16.64 -4.14
CA MET A 288 -6.67 15.73 -3.79
C MET A 288 -7.98 16.49 -3.52
N THR A 289 -7.91 17.59 -2.78
CA THR A 289 -9.09 18.46 -2.52
C THR A 289 -9.62 19.08 -3.81
N HIS A 290 -8.73 19.52 -4.70
CA HIS A 290 -9.11 20.10 -5.99
C HIS A 290 -9.74 19.04 -6.89
N ALA A 291 -9.11 17.87 -7.06
CA ALA A 291 -9.61 16.78 -7.89
C ALA A 291 -11.00 16.32 -7.44
N HIS A 292 -11.21 16.13 -6.13
CA HIS A 292 -12.52 15.79 -5.60
C HIS A 292 -13.57 16.88 -5.89
N THR A 293 -13.21 18.16 -5.78
CA THR A 293 -14.12 19.28 -6.05
C THR A 293 -14.43 19.45 -7.54
N ALA A 294 -13.42 19.28 -8.41
CA ALA A 294 -13.54 19.46 -9.86
C ALA A 294 -14.35 18.33 -10.51
N LEU A 295 -14.23 17.10 -9.98
CA LEU A 295 -14.91 15.91 -10.47
C LEU A 295 -16.15 15.56 -9.65
N TYR A 296 -16.59 16.47 -8.77
CA TYR A 296 -17.69 16.24 -7.83
C TYR A 296 -18.98 15.81 -8.53
N ASP A 297 -19.57 14.71 -8.05
CA ASP A 297 -20.75 14.08 -8.63
C ASP A 297 -20.61 13.63 -10.11
N THR A 298 -19.39 13.31 -10.53
CA THR A 298 -19.09 12.73 -11.85
C THR A 298 -18.40 11.37 -11.75
N ALA A 299 -18.13 10.77 -12.90
CA ALA A 299 -17.26 9.61 -13.01
C ALA A 299 -15.95 10.00 -13.73
N MET A 300 -14.84 9.38 -13.35
CA MET A 300 -13.50 9.74 -13.83
C MET A 300 -12.74 8.57 -14.45
N THR A 301 -11.93 8.88 -15.45
CA THR A 301 -10.82 8.05 -15.94
C THR A 301 -9.53 8.40 -15.19
N ALA A 302 -8.48 7.61 -15.36
CA ALA A 302 -7.16 7.95 -14.83
C ALA A 302 -6.64 9.28 -15.36
N GLN A 303 -6.91 9.61 -16.62
CA GLN A 303 -6.53 10.88 -17.24
C GLN A 303 -7.31 12.06 -16.63
N ASP A 304 -8.62 11.92 -16.40
CA ASP A 304 -9.40 12.98 -15.74
C ASP A 304 -8.86 13.27 -14.33
N PHE A 305 -8.46 12.22 -13.60
CA PHE A 305 -7.88 12.36 -12.27
C PHE A 305 -6.51 13.05 -12.32
N ARG A 306 -5.61 12.63 -13.22
CA ARG A 306 -4.33 13.30 -13.46
C ARG A 306 -4.55 14.78 -13.78
N ASP A 307 -5.32 15.09 -14.80
CA ASP A 307 -5.52 16.46 -15.29
C ASP A 307 -6.10 17.37 -14.18
N ALA A 308 -6.97 16.82 -13.32
CA ALA A 308 -7.50 17.55 -12.17
C ALA A 308 -6.45 17.76 -11.05
N LEU A 309 -5.58 16.78 -10.79
CA LEU A 309 -4.45 16.95 -9.87
C LEU A 309 -3.46 18.00 -10.38
N GLU A 310 -3.13 17.99 -11.67
CA GLU A 310 -2.24 18.98 -12.30
C GLU A 310 -2.85 20.39 -12.25
N ALA A 311 -4.13 20.53 -12.57
CA ALA A 311 -4.84 21.80 -12.44
C ALA A 311 -4.86 22.31 -10.99
N GLY A 312 -4.97 21.40 -10.03
CA GLY A 312 -4.95 21.70 -8.61
C GLY A 312 -3.57 22.08 -8.08
N THR A 313 -2.49 21.49 -8.59
CA THR A 313 -1.14 21.61 -8.03
C THR A 313 -0.19 22.50 -8.84
N GLY A 314 -0.43 22.63 -10.14
CA GLY A 314 0.50 23.20 -11.12
C GLY A 314 1.72 22.32 -11.41
N TYR A 315 1.74 21.09 -10.93
CA TYR A 315 2.80 20.11 -11.16
C TYR A 315 2.42 19.21 -12.35
N ASP A 316 3.38 18.91 -13.22
CA ASP A 316 3.19 17.98 -14.34
C ASP A 316 3.32 16.53 -13.82
N LEU A 317 2.28 15.74 -14.00
CA LEU A 317 2.15 14.38 -13.47
C LEU A 317 2.12 13.33 -14.58
N ASP A 318 2.41 13.69 -15.84
CA ASP A 318 2.44 12.73 -16.95
C ASP A 318 3.45 11.60 -16.68
N ALA A 319 4.70 11.94 -16.34
CA ALA A 319 5.73 10.95 -16.02
C ALA A 319 5.36 10.05 -14.83
N PHE A 320 4.67 10.62 -13.83
CA PHE A 320 4.19 9.86 -12.67
C PHE A 320 3.11 8.86 -13.06
N PHE A 321 2.11 9.26 -13.84
CA PHE A 321 1.04 8.36 -14.27
C PHE A 321 1.54 7.28 -15.23
N ASP A 322 2.44 7.63 -16.16
CA ASP A 322 3.09 6.67 -17.05
C ASP A 322 3.87 5.62 -16.25
N ALA A 323 4.57 6.02 -15.19
CA ALA A 323 5.33 5.14 -14.31
C ALA A 323 4.45 4.22 -13.44
N TRP A 324 3.44 4.79 -12.77
CA TRP A 324 2.76 4.13 -11.65
C TRP A 324 1.38 3.55 -12.00
N VAL A 325 0.73 4.09 -13.04
CA VAL A 325 -0.67 3.78 -13.38
C VAL A 325 -0.79 3.01 -14.68
N PHE A 326 -0.10 3.46 -15.73
CA PHE A 326 -0.27 2.94 -17.10
C PHE A 326 0.69 1.81 -17.49
N GLN A 327 1.56 1.36 -16.57
CA GLN A 327 2.42 0.21 -16.78
C GLN A 327 2.48 -0.72 -15.55
N PRO A 328 2.83 -2.00 -15.75
CA PRO A 328 2.94 -2.96 -14.67
C PRO A 328 4.30 -2.86 -13.99
N GLY A 329 4.53 -3.71 -13.00
CA GLY A 329 5.83 -3.82 -12.36
C GLY A 329 6.20 -2.61 -11.51
N TYR A 330 7.50 -2.55 -11.18
CA TYR A 330 8.10 -1.56 -10.28
C TYR A 330 9.50 -1.19 -10.77
N SER A 331 9.99 -0.05 -10.30
CA SER A 331 11.40 0.35 -10.45
C SER A 331 12.06 0.59 -9.10
N VAL A 332 13.39 0.60 -9.10
CA VAL A 332 14.21 0.99 -7.95
C VAL A 332 15.45 1.72 -8.43
N PHE A 333 15.77 2.84 -7.79
CA PHE A 333 17.07 3.50 -7.96
C PHE A 333 18.06 2.99 -6.93
N VAL A 334 19.24 2.61 -7.41
CA VAL A 334 20.37 2.17 -6.59
C VAL A 334 21.60 3.02 -6.89
N VAL A 335 22.47 3.16 -5.90
CA VAL A 335 23.77 3.81 -6.10
C VAL A 335 24.67 2.86 -6.89
N GLN A 336 25.09 3.31 -8.08
CA GLN A 336 26.02 2.60 -8.98
C GLN A 336 27.47 3.00 -8.71
N ASP A 337 27.73 4.29 -8.48
CA ASP A 337 29.07 4.82 -8.21
C ASP A 337 28.99 6.07 -7.33
N VAL A 338 30.04 6.31 -6.52
CA VAL A 338 30.15 7.46 -5.62
C VAL A 338 31.56 8.03 -5.68
N SER A 339 31.67 9.33 -5.95
CA SER A 339 32.91 10.09 -5.85
C SER A 339 32.79 11.20 -4.82
N VAL A 340 33.70 11.22 -3.85
CA VAL A 340 33.73 12.21 -2.76
C VAL A 340 35.03 13.01 -2.88
N THR A 341 34.91 14.31 -3.09
CA THR A 341 36.07 15.19 -3.31
C THR A 341 36.08 16.39 -2.36
N PRO A 342 37.23 16.72 -1.72
CA PRO A 342 37.32 17.91 -0.87
C PRO A 342 37.11 19.20 -1.68
N ASN A 343 36.23 20.08 -1.20
CA ASN A 343 35.94 21.38 -1.81
C ASN A 343 35.97 22.50 -0.74
N GLY A 344 37.14 23.12 -0.54
CA GLY A 344 37.23 24.37 0.23
C GLY A 344 36.75 24.31 1.69
N GLY A 345 36.80 23.14 2.34
CA GLY A 345 36.26 22.90 3.69
C GLY A 345 34.90 22.21 3.72
N GLN A 346 34.33 21.93 2.56
CA GLN A 346 33.18 21.07 2.31
C GLN A 346 33.62 19.87 1.47
N TRP A 347 32.65 19.04 1.08
CA TRP A 347 32.84 17.88 0.21
C TRP A 347 31.81 17.92 -0.92
N ASP A 348 32.29 17.79 -2.15
CA ASP A 348 31.43 17.57 -3.31
C ASP A 348 31.28 16.05 -3.50
N VAL A 349 30.03 15.61 -3.59
CA VAL A 349 29.64 14.20 -3.69
C VAL A 349 28.91 14.03 -5.01
N GLU A 350 29.54 13.34 -5.94
CA GLU A 350 28.96 12.95 -7.22
C GLU A 350 28.50 11.50 -7.12
N LEU A 351 27.22 11.26 -7.42
CA LEU A 351 26.59 9.95 -7.38
C LEU A 351 26.12 9.60 -8.78
N THR A 352 26.51 8.44 -9.28
CA THR A 352 25.82 7.83 -10.41
C THR A 352 24.76 6.90 -9.85
N LEU A 353 23.51 7.23 -10.10
CA LEU A 353 22.34 6.41 -9.77
C LEU A 353 21.99 5.56 -10.99
N ARG A 354 21.60 4.32 -10.75
CA ARG A 354 21.04 3.44 -11.77
C ARG A 354 19.64 3.01 -11.38
N GLN A 355 18.70 3.16 -12.29
CA GLN A 355 17.37 2.59 -12.18
C GLN A 355 17.42 1.11 -12.60
N ARG A 356 16.72 0.26 -11.86
CA ARG A 356 16.45 -1.13 -12.23
C ARG A 356 14.94 -1.32 -12.34
N LEU A 357 14.50 -2.15 -13.28
CA LEU A 357 13.10 -2.48 -13.49
C LEU A 357 12.84 -3.93 -13.08
N ARG A 358 11.67 -4.17 -12.52
CA ARG A 358 11.06 -5.50 -12.40
C ARG A 358 9.71 -5.44 -13.09
N GLU A 359 9.61 -6.07 -14.25
CA GLU A 359 8.40 -6.17 -15.08
C GLU A 359 7.82 -4.84 -15.60
N ALA A 360 8.38 -3.70 -15.21
CA ALA A 360 8.05 -2.41 -15.80
C ALA A 360 8.58 -2.33 -17.24
N TRP A 361 7.81 -1.68 -18.11
CA TRP A 361 8.11 -1.60 -19.55
C TRP A 361 9.08 -0.48 -19.90
N THR A 362 9.13 0.57 -19.10
CA THR A 362 9.89 1.79 -19.37
C THR A 362 10.54 2.34 -18.10
N TRP A 363 11.64 3.07 -18.29
CA TRP A 363 12.28 3.81 -17.22
C TRP A 363 11.34 4.89 -16.69
N HIS A 364 11.29 5.04 -15.37
CA HIS A 364 10.58 6.15 -14.74
C HIS A 364 11.41 7.42 -14.91
N GLU A 365 10.69 8.52 -15.08
CA GLU A 365 11.24 9.86 -15.28
C GLU A 365 10.77 10.77 -14.14
N ASP A 366 11.56 11.80 -13.83
CA ASP A 366 11.25 12.83 -12.83
C ASP A 366 10.89 12.26 -11.45
N VAL A 367 11.70 11.29 -11.00
CA VAL A 367 11.54 10.62 -9.70
C VAL A 367 12.28 11.39 -8.60
N PRO A 368 11.58 11.98 -7.60
CA PRO A 368 12.21 12.66 -6.48
C PRO A 368 12.67 11.64 -5.44
N LEU A 369 13.98 11.56 -5.23
CA LEU A 369 14.62 10.65 -4.30
C LEU A 369 15.13 11.40 -3.08
N ASP A 370 14.81 10.88 -1.90
CA ASP A 370 15.53 11.24 -0.68
C ASP A 370 16.94 10.65 -0.74
N LEU A 371 17.94 11.48 -0.49
CA LEU A 371 19.35 11.14 -0.43
C LEU A 371 19.91 11.53 0.93
N SER A 372 20.37 10.55 1.69
CA SER A 372 21.03 10.77 2.97
C SER A 372 22.52 10.49 2.86
N LEU A 373 23.33 11.43 3.32
CA LEU A 373 24.77 11.28 3.48
C LEU A 373 25.12 11.14 4.96
N LEU A 374 25.89 10.12 5.31
CA LEU A 374 26.31 9.87 6.69
C LEU A 374 27.83 9.93 6.81
N ALA A 375 28.32 10.63 7.84
CA ALA A 375 29.73 10.62 8.23
C ALA A 375 30.04 9.48 9.21
N ALA A 376 31.32 9.21 9.43
CA ALA A 376 31.78 8.15 10.32
C ALA A 376 31.31 8.32 11.78
N ASP A 377 31.03 9.55 12.22
CA ASP A 377 30.47 9.85 13.55
C ASP A 377 28.93 9.75 13.61
N ARG A 378 28.30 9.30 12.50
CA ARG A 378 26.86 9.17 12.28
C ARG A 378 26.12 10.49 12.10
N GLN A 379 26.82 11.62 11.92
CA GLN A 379 26.15 12.83 11.45
C GLN A 379 25.52 12.58 10.08
N ARG A 380 24.25 12.99 9.95
CA ARG A 380 23.42 12.77 8.77
C ARG A 380 23.08 14.11 8.11
N ARG A 381 23.08 14.15 6.78
CA ARG A 381 22.59 15.26 5.95
C ARG A 381 21.63 14.70 4.92
N GLU A 382 20.49 15.36 4.78
CA GLU A 382 19.41 14.94 3.89
C GLU A 382 19.31 15.90 2.71
N PHE A 383 19.14 15.34 1.52
CA PHE A 383 19.01 16.02 0.26
C PHE A 383 17.82 15.43 -0.50
N GLU A 384 17.24 16.23 -1.38
CA GLU A 384 16.29 15.74 -2.38
C GLU A 384 16.96 15.89 -3.75
N VAL A 385 16.94 14.82 -4.53
CA VAL A 385 17.52 14.79 -5.88
C VAL A 385 16.50 14.22 -6.86
N MET A 386 16.55 14.67 -8.12
CA MET A 386 15.69 14.14 -9.17
C MET A 386 16.45 13.12 -10.01
N ALA A 387 15.81 12.00 -10.32
CA ALA A 387 16.39 10.95 -11.17
C ALA A 387 15.45 10.52 -12.29
N SER A 388 16.05 10.23 -13.44
CA SER A 388 15.40 10.04 -14.74
C SER A 388 16.17 9.01 -15.58
N GLY A 389 15.45 8.15 -16.28
CA GLY A 389 16.02 7.13 -17.15
C GLY A 389 16.81 6.04 -16.41
N GLU A 390 17.56 5.24 -17.17
CA GLU A 390 18.38 4.15 -16.61
C GLU A 390 19.51 4.67 -15.71
N PHE A 391 20.17 5.76 -16.11
CA PHE A 391 21.30 6.33 -15.38
C PHE A 391 21.09 7.82 -15.15
N THR A 392 21.33 8.28 -13.93
CA THR A 392 21.34 9.69 -13.57
C THR A 392 22.58 10.02 -12.76
N THR A 393 23.30 11.07 -13.11
CA THR A 393 24.36 11.63 -12.25
C THR A 393 23.81 12.81 -11.46
N VAL A 394 23.97 12.77 -10.14
CA VAL A 394 23.58 13.88 -9.24
C VAL A 394 24.78 14.33 -8.44
N THR A 395 24.86 15.63 -8.15
CA THR A 395 25.95 16.21 -7.35
C THR A 395 25.37 17.02 -6.21
N VAL A 396 25.85 16.77 -4.99
CA VAL A 396 25.51 17.54 -3.80
C VAL A 396 26.77 17.98 -3.06
N THR A 397 26.72 19.14 -2.41
CA THR A 397 27.82 19.63 -1.56
C THR A 397 27.40 19.55 -0.10
N THR A 398 28.28 19.05 0.76
CA THR A 398 28.00 18.82 2.18
C THR A 398 29.15 19.28 3.08
N ASP A 399 28.84 19.61 4.34
CA ASP A 399 29.80 20.04 5.37
C ASP A 399 30.45 18.88 6.14
N ILE A 400 30.02 17.65 5.87
CA ILE A 400 30.56 16.42 6.47
C ILE A 400 31.30 15.58 5.42
N GLU A 401 32.30 14.81 5.82
CA GLU A 401 32.92 13.79 4.95
C GLU A 401 32.01 12.55 4.94
N PRO A 402 31.28 12.27 3.85
CA PRO A 402 30.38 11.13 3.80
C PRO A 402 31.18 9.83 3.64
N VAL A 403 30.80 8.82 4.40
CA VAL A 403 31.33 7.45 4.31
C VAL A 403 30.23 6.43 3.98
N MET A 404 28.96 6.85 3.97
CA MET A 404 27.81 6.03 3.64
C MET A 404 26.74 6.89 2.95
N VAL A 405 26.04 6.27 1.99
CA VAL A 405 24.99 6.91 1.17
C VAL A 405 23.73 6.07 1.25
N VAL A 406 22.61 6.68 1.65
CA VAL A 406 21.31 6.01 1.71
C VAL A 406 20.34 6.70 0.77
N LEU A 407 19.70 5.93 -0.11
CA LEU A 407 18.58 6.42 -0.91
C LEU A 407 17.27 6.04 -0.23
N ASN A 408 16.25 6.89 -0.32
CA ASN A 408 14.88 6.63 0.12
C ASN A 408 14.76 6.19 1.60
N GLY A 409 15.66 6.65 2.46
CA GLY A 409 15.76 6.19 3.86
C GLY A 409 14.52 6.45 4.72
N HIS A 410 13.64 7.37 4.31
CA HIS A 410 12.41 7.71 5.04
C HIS A 410 11.15 7.02 4.52
N THR A 411 11.29 6.00 3.65
CA THR A 411 10.15 5.33 3.00
C THR A 411 9.27 6.35 2.26
N ARG A 412 9.89 7.36 1.64
CA ARG A 412 9.17 8.40 0.90
C ARG A 412 8.45 7.80 -0.30
N LEU A 413 9.12 6.88 -1.00
CA LEU A 413 8.58 6.17 -2.15
C LEU A 413 8.58 4.66 -1.94
N ASN A 414 7.50 4.01 -2.32
CA ASN A 414 7.39 2.58 -2.50
C ASN A 414 8.04 2.18 -3.83
N GLN A 415 9.34 1.89 -3.81
CA GLN A 415 10.13 1.38 -4.94
C GLN A 415 10.30 -0.14 -4.83
N ALA A 416 10.88 -0.84 -5.82
CA ALA A 416 11.22 -2.27 -5.74
C ALA A 416 12.36 -2.55 -4.72
N ARG A 417 12.17 -2.15 -3.46
CA ARG A 417 13.08 -2.33 -2.34
C ARG A 417 12.31 -2.41 -1.04
N MET A 418 12.87 -3.19 -0.12
CA MET A 418 12.60 -3.10 1.31
C MET A 418 13.91 -2.83 2.04
N ASP A 419 13.84 -2.19 3.20
CA ASP A 419 15.01 -1.84 3.97
C ASP A 419 14.76 -1.91 5.48
N HIS A 420 15.83 -2.17 6.22
CA HIS A 420 15.87 -2.11 7.66
C HIS A 420 17.19 -1.52 8.15
N GLU A 421 17.12 -0.36 8.79
CA GLU A 421 18.24 0.36 9.39
C GLU A 421 18.05 0.42 10.91
N PHE A 422 19.09 0.05 11.67
CA PHE A 422 19.05 0.08 13.13
C PHE A 422 20.44 0.22 13.75
N LEU A 423 20.47 0.65 15.00
CA LEU A 423 21.67 0.67 15.83
C LEU A 423 21.71 -0.57 16.72
N THR A 424 22.90 -1.15 16.89
CA THR A 424 23.16 -2.23 17.84
C THR A 424 24.43 -1.96 18.63
N TRP A 425 24.61 -2.61 19.78
CA TRP A 425 25.77 -2.48 20.66
C TRP A 425 26.12 -3.82 21.32
N PRO A 426 27.32 -3.95 21.91
CA PRO A 426 27.75 -5.21 22.51
C PRO A 426 26.76 -5.74 23.56
N GLY A 427 26.31 -7.00 23.38
CA GLY A 427 25.35 -7.66 24.26
C GLY A 427 23.90 -7.67 23.77
N ASP A 428 23.61 -7.05 22.63
CA ASP A 428 22.33 -7.25 21.93
C ASP A 428 22.18 -8.69 21.43
N ASN A 429 20.95 -9.12 21.15
CA ASN A 429 20.66 -10.45 20.64
C ASN A 429 19.87 -10.40 19.34
N PHE A 430 20.34 -11.11 18.32
CA PHE A 430 19.68 -11.25 17.02
C PHE A 430 18.98 -12.60 16.88
N ASN A 431 17.83 -12.74 17.55
CA ASN A 431 17.13 -14.04 17.61
C ASN A 431 16.11 -14.27 16.48
N SER A 432 15.86 -13.26 15.63
CA SER A 432 14.87 -13.33 14.55
C SER A 432 15.42 -12.79 13.23
N THR A 433 14.76 -13.15 12.14
CA THR A 433 14.91 -12.47 10.85
C THR A 433 14.63 -10.98 11.04
N LEU A 434 15.41 -10.14 10.37
CA LEU A 434 15.21 -8.70 10.37
C LEU A 434 13.89 -8.38 9.66
N PRO A 435 13.10 -7.41 10.18
CA PRO A 435 11.87 -6.99 9.53
C PRO A 435 12.09 -6.61 8.06
N TYR A 436 11.15 -7.01 7.20
CA TYR A 436 11.00 -6.57 5.80
C TYR A 436 12.08 -6.98 4.78
N VAL A 437 13.21 -7.54 5.19
CA VAL A 437 14.37 -7.74 4.27
C VAL A 437 14.76 -9.19 4.02
N ASP A 438 14.01 -10.16 4.56
CA ASP A 438 14.29 -11.61 4.43
C ASP A 438 15.76 -12.00 4.73
N PHE A 439 16.35 -11.29 5.68
CA PHE A 439 17.74 -11.47 6.08
C PHE A 439 17.79 -11.74 7.58
N ARG A 440 18.53 -12.77 7.99
CA ARG A 440 18.80 -13.00 9.40
C ARG A 440 20.24 -12.63 9.73
N LEU A 441 20.38 -11.76 10.73
CA LEU A 441 21.67 -11.36 11.26
C LEU A 441 21.99 -12.18 12.52
N TYR A 442 23.26 -12.44 12.74
CA TYR A 442 23.79 -12.93 14.01
C TYR A 442 25.01 -12.10 14.35
N ASP A 443 25.19 -11.76 15.63
CA ASP A 443 26.45 -11.19 16.10
C ASP A 443 27.47 -12.31 16.33
N ASP A 444 28.73 -12.02 16.02
CA ASP A 444 29.86 -12.82 16.49
C ASP A 444 30.80 -11.96 17.36
N VAL A 445 31.15 -10.78 16.84
CA VAL A 445 31.95 -9.78 17.58
C VAL A 445 31.36 -8.40 17.37
N LEU A 446 30.74 -7.82 18.40
CA LEU A 446 30.37 -6.40 18.44
C LEU A 446 31.39 -5.64 19.30
N THR A 447 32.09 -4.66 18.71
CA THR A 447 33.16 -3.92 19.41
C THR A 447 32.67 -2.62 20.04
N ASP A 448 31.72 -1.93 19.41
CA ASP A 448 31.07 -0.71 19.89
C ASP A 448 29.69 -0.58 19.19
N THR A 449 29.00 0.53 19.44
CA THR A 449 27.76 0.90 18.78
C THR A 449 27.95 0.89 17.27
N THR A 450 27.17 0.06 16.59
CA THR A 450 27.27 -0.22 15.17
C THR A 450 25.95 0.13 14.49
N LEU A 451 26.01 0.89 13.40
CA LEU A 451 24.86 1.10 12.51
C LEU A 451 24.85 0.00 11.47
N VAL A 452 23.73 -0.68 11.31
CA VAL A 452 23.53 -1.70 10.27
C VAL A 452 22.35 -1.28 9.40
N ARG A 453 22.51 -1.39 8.08
CA ARG A 453 21.45 -1.23 7.10
C ARG A 453 21.47 -2.41 6.14
N ILE A 454 20.35 -3.13 6.08
CA ILE A 454 20.13 -4.17 5.08
C ILE A 454 19.04 -3.68 4.13
N GLU A 455 19.27 -3.87 2.83
CA GLU A 455 18.29 -3.62 1.80
C GLU A 455 18.06 -4.91 1.01
N HIS A 456 16.79 -5.23 0.77
CA HIS A 456 16.40 -6.29 -0.15
C HIS A 456 15.86 -5.60 -1.39
N ILE A 457 16.60 -5.69 -2.50
CA ILE A 457 16.26 -5.07 -3.76
C ILE A 457 15.47 -6.08 -4.58
N TRP A 458 14.20 -5.77 -4.85
CA TRP A 458 13.25 -6.60 -5.59
C TRP A 458 13.34 -6.34 -7.10
N ALA A 459 14.56 -6.22 -7.62
CA ALA A 459 14.87 -6.19 -9.05
C ALA A 459 16.23 -6.87 -9.24
N GLY A 460 16.41 -7.61 -10.33
CA GLY A 460 17.63 -8.37 -10.58
C GLY A 460 18.90 -7.50 -10.60
N PRO A 461 20.03 -8.00 -10.05
CA PRO A 461 21.33 -7.37 -10.21
C PRO A 461 21.81 -7.37 -11.67
N ASP A 462 22.96 -6.74 -11.91
CA ASP A 462 23.61 -6.78 -13.22
C ASP A 462 24.05 -8.19 -13.55
N GLN A 463 23.60 -8.67 -14.70
CA GLN A 463 23.92 -10.00 -15.23
C GLN A 463 25.31 -10.06 -15.89
N ASP A 464 25.99 -8.91 -15.95
CA ASP A 464 27.34 -8.75 -16.51
C ASP A 464 28.41 -8.90 -15.41
N LEU A 465 29.68 -9.02 -15.84
CA LEU A 465 30.85 -9.13 -14.96
C LEU A 465 30.79 -10.34 -14.01
N LEU A 466 30.56 -11.54 -14.57
CA LEU A 466 30.60 -12.77 -13.80
C LEU A 466 32.04 -13.28 -13.65
N GLY A 467 32.41 -13.55 -12.40
CA GLY A 467 33.64 -14.24 -12.02
C GLY A 467 33.69 -15.68 -12.55
N TRP A 468 34.83 -16.34 -12.32
CA TRP A 468 35.03 -17.69 -12.84
C TRP A 468 34.13 -18.71 -12.13
N GLY A 469 33.50 -19.59 -12.91
CA GLY A 469 32.65 -20.67 -12.38
C GLY A 469 31.20 -20.26 -12.09
N ILE A 470 30.80 -19.04 -12.46
CA ILE A 470 29.40 -18.56 -12.36
C ILE A 470 28.75 -18.65 -13.74
N ASP A 471 27.65 -19.38 -13.82
CA ASP A 471 26.88 -19.59 -15.05
C ASP A 471 25.64 -18.69 -15.12
N GLU A 472 25.01 -18.43 -13.97
CA GLU A 472 23.76 -17.67 -13.84
C GLU A 472 23.69 -16.98 -12.47
N ILE A 473 22.98 -15.85 -12.39
CA ILE A 473 22.69 -15.15 -11.13
C ILE A 473 21.19 -14.85 -11.05
N SER A 474 20.68 -14.52 -9.86
CA SER A 474 19.26 -14.17 -9.69
C SER A 474 18.84 -13.08 -10.69
N GLY A 475 17.72 -13.32 -11.37
CA GLY A 475 17.09 -12.33 -12.26
C GLY A 475 16.10 -11.42 -11.55
N THR A 476 15.75 -11.72 -10.29
CA THR A 476 14.56 -11.16 -9.64
C THR A 476 14.87 -10.30 -8.41
N HIS A 477 15.97 -10.56 -7.69
CA HIS A 477 16.35 -9.80 -6.51
C HIS A 477 17.81 -9.98 -6.08
N TYR A 478 18.25 -9.15 -5.14
CA TYR A 478 19.51 -9.27 -4.41
C TYR A 478 19.44 -8.49 -3.10
N TRP A 479 20.48 -8.60 -2.26
CA TRP A 479 20.62 -7.83 -1.02
C TRP A 479 21.80 -6.88 -1.08
N ARG A 480 21.68 -5.76 -0.36
CA ARG A 480 22.79 -4.85 -0.04
C ARG A 480 22.95 -4.79 1.46
N VAL A 481 24.16 -5.05 1.93
CA VAL A 481 24.58 -4.91 3.32
C VAL A 481 25.45 -3.69 3.43
N ASP A 482 25.10 -2.76 4.31
CA ASP A 482 25.85 -1.52 4.53
C ASP A 482 25.78 -1.11 6.01
N GLY A 483 26.56 -0.11 6.39
CA GLY A 483 26.53 0.44 7.74
C GLY A 483 27.83 1.10 8.18
N LEU A 484 27.84 1.53 9.44
CA LEU A 484 28.99 2.16 10.07
C LEU A 484 29.52 1.21 11.15
N TRP A 485 30.43 0.33 10.73
CA TRP A 485 30.96 -0.76 11.55
C TRP A 485 32.32 -0.38 12.13
N PRO A 486 32.46 -0.29 13.46
CA PRO A 486 33.75 -0.07 14.08
C PRO A 486 34.73 -1.21 13.73
N ALA A 487 36.02 -0.89 13.64
CA ALA A 487 37.03 -1.87 13.25
C ALA A 487 37.05 -3.08 14.20
N GLY A 488 37.00 -4.28 13.62
CA GLY A 488 36.94 -5.55 14.36
C GLY A 488 35.52 -6.00 14.72
N THR A 489 34.48 -5.27 14.32
CA THR A 489 33.11 -5.79 14.35
C THR A 489 32.93 -6.85 13.26
N GLU A 490 32.37 -7.99 13.63
CA GLU A 490 32.10 -9.14 12.77
C GLU A 490 30.66 -9.62 12.98
N PHE A 491 29.93 -9.73 11.89
CA PHE A 491 28.59 -10.30 11.83
C PHE A 491 28.59 -11.61 11.05
N ARG A 492 27.58 -12.42 11.31
CA ARG A 492 27.17 -13.56 10.48
C ARG A 492 25.79 -13.29 9.90
N GLY A 493 25.50 -13.90 8.77
CA GLY A 493 24.24 -13.75 8.06
C GLY A 493 23.59 -15.08 7.76
N ARG A 494 22.29 -15.06 7.46
CA ARG A 494 21.59 -16.17 6.82
C ARG A 494 20.56 -15.64 5.85
N LEU A 495 20.59 -16.24 4.66
CA LEU A 495 19.64 -16.03 3.58
C LEU A 495 18.86 -17.32 3.35
N ILE A 496 17.63 -17.20 2.87
CA ILE A 496 16.77 -18.30 2.48
C ILE A 496 16.43 -18.09 1.00
N TYR A 497 16.62 -19.13 0.19
CA TYR A 497 16.12 -19.15 -1.18
C TYR A 497 14.83 -19.95 -1.24
N ASP A 498 13.91 -19.51 -2.09
CA ASP A 498 12.57 -20.09 -2.25
C ASP A 498 12.24 -20.22 -3.74
N GLY A 499 12.33 -21.45 -4.26
CA GLY A 499 12.16 -21.77 -5.68
C GLY A 499 11.47 -23.11 -5.89
N ALA A 500 10.63 -23.52 -4.94
CA ALA A 500 9.94 -24.80 -4.93
C ALA A 500 8.81 -24.89 -5.97
N VAL A 501 8.08 -23.80 -6.18
CA VAL A 501 6.99 -23.68 -7.14
C VAL A 501 7.16 -22.47 -8.03
N SER A 502 6.46 -22.45 -9.17
CA SER A 502 6.62 -21.46 -10.23
C SER A 502 6.28 -20.02 -9.87
N THR A 503 5.77 -19.78 -8.67
CA THR A 503 5.40 -18.46 -8.15
C THR A 503 6.43 -17.92 -7.16
N ASP A 504 7.41 -18.74 -6.76
CA ASP A 504 8.40 -18.34 -5.77
C ASP A 504 9.48 -17.48 -6.42
N ILE A 505 10.10 -16.58 -5.64
CA ILE A 505 10.96 -15.52 -6.16
C ILE A 505 12.25 -16.04 -6.82
N ASP A 506 12.75 -17.20 -6.38
CA ASP A 506 13.96 -17.85 -6.91
C ASP A 506 13.65 -18.95 -7.92
N TRP A 507 12.38 -19.11 -8.35
CA TRP A 507 11.98 -20.15 -9.28
C TRP A 507 12.78 -20.12 -10.59
N ASP A 508 13.01 -18.94 -11.16
CA ASP A 508 13.73 -18.82 -12.42
C ASP A 508 15.17 -19.34 -12.33
N LEU A 509 15.78 -19.25 -11.14
CA LEU A 509 17.12 -19.75 -10.87
C LEU A 509 17.11 -21.26 -10.54
N LEU A 510 16.13 -21.74 -9.75
CA LEU A 510 16.15 -23.06 -9.12
C LEU A 510 15.26 -24.12 -9.78
N GLY A 511 14.20 -23.72 -10.48
CA GLY A 511 13.33 -24.58 -11.28
C GLY A 511 12.72 -25.78 -10.55
N GLY A 512 12.39 -25.66 -9.26
CA GLY A 512 11.68 -26.70 -8.50
C GLY A 512 12.52 -27.89 -8.04
N GLY A 513 13.81 -27.66 -7.75
CA GLY A 513 14.69 -28.67 -7.14
C GLY A 513 16.06 -28.86 -7.78
N ASN A 514 16.55 -27.88 -8.57
CA ASN A 514 17.91 -27.93 -9.14
C ASN A 514 18.92 -27.22 -8.22
N GLU A 515 19.10 -27.76 -7.01
CA GLU A 515 19.84 -27.08 -5.94
C GLU A 515 21.34 -27.44 -5.87
N ALA A 516 21.78 -28.40 -6.70
CA ALA A 516 23.13 -28.98 -6.61
C ALA A 516 24.27 -27.99 -6.86
N ASP A 517 23.99 -26.90 -7.58
CA ASP A 517 24.98 -25.91 -8.03
C ASP A 517 24.65 -24.50 -7.52
N VAL A 518 23.88 -24.38 -6.42
CA VAL A 518 23.52 -23.08 -5.83
C VAL A 518 24.74 -22.46 -5.17
N LEU A 519 24.98 -21.19 -5.48
CA LEU A 519 26.09 -20.39 -4.99
C LEU A 519 25.55 -19.13 -4.28
N LEU A 520 26.27 -18.70 -3.25
CA LEU A 520 26.18 -17.32 -2.79
C LEU A 520 27.25 -16.49 -3.48
N LEU A 521 26.83 -15.40 -4.12
CA LEU A 521 27.70 -14.48 -4.81
C LEU A 521 27.80 -13.17 -4.06
N TYR A 522 28.96 -12.53 -4.17
CA TYR A 522 29.27 -11.28 -3.50
C TYR A 522 30.06 -10.35 -4.42
N ARG A 523 29.83 -9.06 -4.26
CA ARG A 523 30.73 -8.00 -4.74
C ARG A 523 30.73 -6.83 -3.75
N PRO A 524 31.88 -6.16 -3.53
CA PRO A 524 31.96 -5.03 -2.61
C PRO A 524 31.18 -3.80 -3.13
N ASP A 525 31.14 -3.61 -4.45
CA ASP A 525 30.42 -2.51 -5.08
C ASP A 525 30.01 -2.88 -6.54
N PRO A 526 29.08 -2.14 -7.16
CA PRO A 526 28.58 -2.44 -8.50
C PRO A 526 29.59 -2.36 -9.65
N SER A 527 30.80 -1.83 -9.44
CA SER A 527 31.86 -1.80 -10.45
C SER A 527 32.70 -3.08 -10.49
N GLN A 528 32.63 -3.90 -9.44
CA GLN A 528 33.37 -5.16 -9.34
C GLN A 528 32.57 -6.34 -9.89
N PRO A 529 33.25 -7.37 -10.42
CA PRO A 529 32.58 -8.59 -10.83
C PRO A 529 31.94 -9.32 -9.64
N TRP A 530 30.85 -10.03 -9.93
CA TRP A 530 30.30 -11.00 -9.00
C TRP A 530 31.27 -12.16 -8.86
N GLU A 531 31.63 -12.50 -7.62
CA GLU A 531 32.49 -13.65 -7.32
C GLU A 531 31.76 -14.58 -6.35
N VAL A 532 32.10 -15.88 -6.40
CA VAL A 532 31.59 -16.83 -5.40
C VAL A 532 32.11 -16.43 -4.04
N TYR A 533 31.20 -16.23 -3.09
CA TYR A 533 31.58 -15.82 -1.75
C TYR A 533 32.30 -16.98 -1.05
N PRO A 534 33.51 -16.83 -0.51
CA PRO A 534 34.25 -17.98 0.02
C PRO A 534 33.76 -18.43 1.41
N ASP A 535 33.26 -17.52 2.23
CA ASP A 535 32.95 -17.76 3.64
C ASP A 535 31.45 -18.01 3.86
N HIS A 536 30.92 -19.04 3.19
CA HIS A 536 29.53 -19.48 3.33
C HIS A 536 29.37 -20.99 3.42
N THR A 537 28.25 -21.40 4.01
CA THR A 537 27.80 -22.79 4.05
C THR A 537 26.40 -22.90 3.45
N VAL A 538 26.28 -23.62 2.34
CA VAL A 538 24.99 -23.95 1.73
C VAL A 538 24.36 -25.14 2.46
N ASN A 539 23.17 -24.95 3.00
CA ASN A 539 22.39 -25.97 3.68
C ASN A 539 21.12 -26.27 2.87
N LEU A 540 21.19 -27.30 2.03
CA LEU A 540 20.11 -27.70 1.13
C LEU A 540 18.89 -28.30 1.83
N GLY A 541 19.05 -28.86 3.04
CA GLY A 541 17.99 -29.68 3.62
C GLY A 541 17.66 -30.89 2.74
N ASN A 542 16.61 -30.79 1.91
CA ASN A 542 16.28 -31.75 0.86
C ASN A 542 16.65 -31.15 -0.51
N PRO A 543 17.69 -31.67 -1.19
CA PRO A 543 18.31 -31.01 -2.35
C PRO A 543 17.50 -31.09 -3.66
N ASN A 544 16.19 -31.39 -3.58
CA ASN A 544 15.32 -31.48 -4.74
C ASN A 544 13.94 -30.84 -4.48
N ASP A 545 13.79 -29.98 -3.49
CA ASP A 545 12.54 -29.27 -3.26
C ASP A 545 12.62 -27.77 -3.52
N GLY A 546 13.79 -27.26 -3.94
CA GLY A 546 13.99 -25.87 -4.36
C GLY A 546 14.11 -24.90 -3.19
N ASN A 547 14.23 -25.40 -1.95
CA ASN A 547 14.21 -24.59 -0.74
C ASN A 547 15.38 -24.93 0.16
N GLY A 548 16.11 -23.89 0.57
CA GLY A 548 17.23 -24.06 1.45
C GLY A 548 17.69 -22.75 2.05
N LEU A 549 18.78 -22.84 2.80
CA LEU A 549 19.36 -21.66 3.43
C LEU A 549 20.86 -21.62 3.19
N ILE A 550 21.40 -20.42 3.14
CA ILE A 550 22.83 -20.18 3.07
C ILE A 550 23.24 -19.40 4.31
N ASP A 551 24.14 -19.98 5.09
CA ASP A 551 24.79 -19.32 6.21
C ASP A 551 26.04 -18.57 5.72
N ILE A 552 26.18 -17.33 6.15
CA ILE A 552 27.32 -16.45 5.88
C ILE A 552 28.16 -16.41 7.15
N ASP A 553 29.35 -17.01 7.12
CA ASP A 553 30.21 -17.17 8.29
C ASP A 553 30.96 -15.88 8.66
N VAL A 554 31.23 -15.04 7.67
CA VAL A 554 31.73 -13.67 7.85
C VAL A 554 30.89 -12.77 6.95
N LEU A 555 30.19 -11.79 7.49
CA LEU A 555 29.41 -10.84 6.70
C LEU A 555 30.26 -9.61 6.37
N LEU A 556 30.20 -9.15 5.12
CA LEU A 556 30.89 -7.96 4.64
C LEU A 556 29.87 -6.92 4.13
N PRO A 557 30.17 -5.62 4.20
CA PRO A 557 29.42 -4.62 3.43
C PRO A 557 29.59 -4.85 1.93
N GLY A 558 28.49 -4.81 1.17
CA GLY A 558 28.46 -5.05 -0.28
C GLY A 558 27.13 -5.62 -0.76
N ASP A 559 27.10 -6.05 -2.02
CA ASP A 559 25.94 -6.71 -2.62
C ASP A 559 26.08 -8.24 -2.51
N TYR A 560 24.98 -8.92 -2.19
CA TYR A 560 24.86 -10.37 -2.15
C TYR A 560 23.71 -10.84 -3.04
N CYS A 561 23.92 -11.86 -3.86
CA CYS A 561 22.83 -12.50 -4.61
C CYS A 561 23.02 -14.01 -4.68
N PHE A 562 21.94 -14.72 -4.97
CA PHE A 562 22.03 -16.13 -5.33
C PHE A 562 22.49 -16.26 -6.78
N GLY A 563 23.24 -17.31 -7.06
CA GLY A 563 23.58 -17.70 -8.41
C GLY A 563 23.78 -19.19 -8.54
N ARG A 564 24.19 -19.60 -9.73
CA ARG A 564 24.48 -20.97 -10.07
C ARG A 564 25.75 -21.08 -10.87
N GLY A 565 26.44 -22.20 -10.69
CA GLY A 565 27.56 -22.55 -11.55
C GLY A 565 28.47 -23.58 -10.92
N ASN A 566 29.57 -23.83 -11.62
CA ASN A 566 30.53 -24.87 -11.28
C ASN A 566 31.86 -24.26 -10.81
N ALA A 567 31.87 -23.78 -9.57
CA ALA A 567 33.08 -23.33 -8.88
C ALA A 567 33.74 -24.53 -8.16
N ILE A 568 34.46 -25.37 -8.91
CA ILE A 568 35.35 -26.43 -8.36
C ILE A 568 36.77 -25.91 -8.22
#